data_AF-G9EN63-F1
#
_entry.id   AF-G9EN63-F1
#
_cell.length_a   1.000
_cell.length_b   1.000
_cell.length_c   1.000
_cell.angle_alpha   90.00
_cell.angle_beta   90.00
_cell.angle_gamma   90.00
#
_symmetry.space_group_name_H-M   'P 1'
#
loop_
_entity.id
_entity.type
_entity.pdbx_description
1 polymer ?
#
loop_
_entity_poly.entity_id
_entity_poly.type
_entity_poly.pdbx_seq_one_letter_code
_entity_poly.pdbx_strand_id
1 'polypeptide(L)'
;MDSKIDSLALALKQSFLGIFPRRTHIDDYEEVKARIKKELKIELTVKEINQISFFVIRSILDAQNQDSSLQCVNSAQAKTIASSHTALLEDLQYEISQKMDKNSANQAIGIVIEEMTQFKNPTIFVKNTISWRSKMVWDDKTYESKKSQLESLLKRDLLKEEFYLIAEAWFHYMVFVEDLRSPDNYTKEKIKELRTTLIVRIAHLEGVVNSSKEIIDQVRDIDRFPEIDIEAEERGLLDAQSKLNESKALAERLRQDNGYELSINHIQEKAYFSAFFLGELLGLFEPEYNKDGNPLLTFLDILTGWTDSQMDKEGTRKRISKNYSKYKQFKLNPNTKPLIDGLLRCHQEEGVSLNIILKEFQSHLLKLSIKPQALSIAPDA
;
A
#
# COMPACT_ATOMS: atom_id res chain seq x y z
N MET A 1 -17.44 23.52 -28.64
CA MET A 1 -16.50 22.62 -29.37
C MET A 1 -15.20 22.55 -28.59
N ASP A 2 -15.25 22.18 -27.32
CA ASP A 2 -15.50 20.85 -26.75
C ASP A 2 -14.31 19.88 -26.84
N SER A 3 -13.92 19.46 -25.64
CA SER A 3 -13.66 18.05 -25.26
C SER A 3 -12.24 17.48 -25.26
N LYS A 4 -11.15 18.26 -25.36
CA LYS A 4 -9.79 17.67 -25.18
C LYS A 4 -9.05 18.11 -23.91
N ILE A 5 -9.13 19.37 -23.49
CA ILE A 5 -8.39 19.86 -22.31
C ILE A 5 -9.03 19.40 -20.98
N ASP A 6 -10.36 19.25 -20.93
CA ASP A 6 -11.05 18.62 -19.79
C ASP A 6 -10.69 17.13 -19.60
N SER A 7 -10.29 16.43 -20.67
CA SER A 7 -9.94 15.01 -20.59
C SER A 7 -8.55 14.75 -20.00
N LEU A 8 -7.58 15.66 -20.20
CA LEU A 8 -6.23 15.54 -19.61
C LEU A 8 -6.25 15.94 -18.12
N ALA A 9 -7.03 16.95 -17.77
CA ALA A 9 -7.21 17.37 -16.38
C ALA A 9 -7.97 16.31 -15.56
N LEU A 10 -8.96 15.62 -16.14
CA LEU A 10 -9.62 14.46 -15.50
C LEU A 10 -8.71 13.22 -15.44
N ALA A 11 -7.92 12.97 -16.49
CA ALA A 11 -6.95 11.87 -16.52
C ALA A 11 -5.79 12.06 -15.51
N LEU A 12 -5.32 13.29 -15.29
CA LEU A 12 -4.39 13.67 -14.22
C LEU A 12 -5.04 13.56 -12.83
N LYS A 13 -6.32 13.95 -12.71
CA LYS A 13 -7.12 13.78 -11.49
C LYS A 13 -7.35 12.31 -11.13
N GLN A 14 -7.31 11.39 -12.08
CA GLN A 14 -7.46 9.94 -11.87
C GLN A 14 -6.12 9.22 -11.65
N SER A 15 -5.02 9.73 -12.20
CA SER A 15 -3.68 9.13 -12.06
C SER A 15 -2.92 9.61 -10.82
N PHE A 16 -3.25 10.78 -10.24
CA PHE A 16 -2.68 11.30 -8.99
C PHE A 16 -3.49 10.98 -7.72
N LEU A 17 -4.63 10.29 -7.83
CA LEU A 17 -5.32 9.70 -6.68
C LEU A 17 -4.58 8.45 -6.19
N GLY A 18 -3.34 8.62 -5.69
CA GLY A 18 -2.54 7.61 -4.98
C GLY A 18 -3.16 7.17 -3.65
N ILE A 19 -4.44 6.81 -3.72
CA ILE A 19 -5.35 6.24 -2.76
C ILE A 19 -5.60 4.85 -3.33
N PHE A 20 -5.04 3.83 -2.68
CA PHE A 20 -5.30 2.45 -3.11
C PHE A 20 -6.82 2.25 -3.24
N PRO A 21 -7.29 1.65 -4.34
CA PRO A 21 -8.70 1.41 -4.53
C PRO A 21 -9.18 0.49 -3.40
N ARG A 22 -9.98 1.02 -2.47
CA ARG A 22 -10.75 0.13 -1.58
C ARG A 22 -11.83 -0.48 -2.44
N ARG A 23 -11.79 -1.80 -2.60
CA ARG A 23 -12.82 -2.51 -3.35
C ARG A 23 -14.17 -2.19 -2.71
N THR A 24 -15.10 -1.65 -3.50
CA THR A 24 -16.43 -1.28 -3.03
C THR A 24 -17.21 -2.53 -2.56
N HIS A 25 -16.82 -3.69 -3.10
CA HIS A 25 -17.23 -5.01 -2.67
C HIS A 25 -15.97 -5.81 -2.33
N ILE A 26 -15.80 -6.13 -1.05
CA ILE A 26 -14.65 -6.89 -0.57
C ILE A 26 -15.06 -8.36 -0.58
N ASP A 27 -14.35 -9.18 -1.35
CA ASP A 27 -14.51 -10.63 -1.29
C ASP A 27 -13.84 -11.18 -0.04
N ASP A 28 -14.45 -12.19 0.56
CA ASP A 28 -13.89 -12.91 1.70
C ASP A 28 -12.99 -14.06 1.21
N TYR A 29 -11.72 -13.76 0.98
CA TYR A 29 -10.72 -14.75 0.59
C TYR A 29 -10.45 -15.77 1.70
N GLU A 30 -10.68 -15.42 2.97
CA GLU A 30 -10.50 -16.35 4.09
C GLU A 30 -11.56 -17.46 4.02
N GLU A 31 -12.82 -17.10 3.77
CA GLU A 31 -13.92 -18.05 3.56
C GLU A 31 -13.67 -18.95 2.34
N VAL A 32 -13.30 -18.36 1.19
CA VAL A 32 -12.96 -19.10 -0.04
C VAL A 32 -11.84 -20.11 0.23
N LYS A 33 -10.72 -19.66 0.84
CA LYS A 33 -9.58 -20.52 1.16
C LYS A 33 -9.95 -21.64 2.11
N ALA A 34 -10.72 -21.34 3.15
CA ALA A 34 -11.15 -22.33 4.14
C ALA A 34 -12.00 -23.43 3.49
N ARG A 35 -12.92 -23.06 2.59
CA ARG A 35 -13.77 -24.02 1.87
C ARG A 35 -12.97 -24.87 0.89
N ILE A 36 -12.10 -24.27 0.10
CA ILE A 36 -11.20 -24.99 -0.82
C ILE A 36 -10.31 -25.98 -0.06
N LYS A 37 -9.71 -25.56 1.06
CA LYS A 37 -8.90 -26.45 1.91
C LYS A 37 -9.73 -27.59 2.50
N LYS A 38 -10.96 -27.32 2.95
CA LYS A 38 -11.84 -28.32 3.55
C LYS A 38 -12.26 -29.39 2.54
N GLU A 39 -12.76 -28.96 1.38
CA GLU A 39 -13.36 -29.81 0.36
C GLU A 39 -12.32 -30.48 -0.54
N LEU A 40 -11.28 -29.75 -0.95
CA LEU A 40 -10.31 -30.23 -1.95
C LEU A 40 -8.96 -30.65 -1.36
N LYS A 41 -8.70 -30.35 -0.08
CA LYS A 41 -7.39 -30.56 0.58
C LYS A 41 -6.23 -29.82 -0.12
N ILE A 42 -6.56 -28.71 -0.78
CA ILE A 42 -5.64 -27.84 -1.52
C ILE A 42 -5.55 -26.49 -0.80
N GLU A 43 -4.37 -25.88 -0.78
CA GLU A 43 -4.17 -24.54 -0.25
C GLU A 43 -3.86 -23.57 -1.39
N LEU A 44 -4.81 -22.67 -1.68
CA LEU A 44 -4.62 -21.65 -2.71
C LEU A 44 -4.29 -20.29 -2.10
N THR A 45 -3.41 -19.58 -2.80
CA THR A 45 -3.13 -18.18 -2.56
C THR A 45 -4.25 -17.30 -3.12
N VAL A 46 -4.34 -16.07 -2.61
CA VAL A 46 -5.18 -15.00 -3.15
C VAL A 46 -4.86 -14.74 -4.62
N LYS A 47 -3.60 -14.93 -5.05
CA LYS A 47 -3.21 -14.78 -6.46
C LYS A 47 -3.91 -15.84 -7.32
N GLU A 48 -3.86 -17.10 -6.90
CA GLU A 48 -4.48 -18.21 -7.62
C GLU A 48 -6.01 -18.10 -7.62
N ILE A 49 -6.62 -17.69 -6.50
CA ILE A 49 -8.06 -17.40 -6.44
C ILE A 49 -8.44 -16.27 -7.40
N ASN A 50 -7.63 -15.22 -7.52
CA ASN A 50 -7.84 -14.16 -8.49
C ASN A 50 -7.72 -14.66 -9.93
N GLN A 51 -6.75 -15.54 -10.23
CA GLN A 51 -6.62 -16.14 -11.56
C GLN A 51 -7.86 -16.97 -11.92
N ILE A 52 -8.38 -17.77 -10.98
CA ILE A 52 -9.66 -18.47 -11.16
C ILE A 52 -10.79 -17.48 -11.43
N SER A 53 -10.85 -16.39 -10.67
CA SER A 53 -11.86 -15.34 -10.86
C SER A 53 -11.77 -14.68 -12.24
N PHE A 54 -10.56 -14.35 -12.69
CA PHE A 54 -10.32 -13.78 -14.02
C PHE A 54 -10.70 -14.74 -15.13
N PHE A 55 -10.40 -16.03 -14.97
CA PHE A 55 -10.85 -17.09 -15.89
C PHE A 55 -12.38 -17.13 -16.00
N VAL A 56 -13.10 -17.07 -14.87
CA VAL A 56 -14.57 -17.05 -14.87
C VAL A 56 -15.09 -15.80 -15.60
N ILE A 57 -14.54 -14.63 -15.29
CA ILE A 57 -14.93 -13.37 -15.93
C ILE A 57 -14.72 -13.44 -17.44
N ARG A 58 -13.55 -13.94 -17.89
CA ARG A 58 -13.24 -14.08 -19.32
C ARG A 58 -14.20 -15.04 -20.01
N SER A 59 -14.50 -16.18 -19.39
CA SER A 59 -15.46 -17.15 -19.92
C SER A 59 -16.85 -16.54 -20.10
N ILE A 60 -17.28 -15.70 -19.15
CA ILE A 60 -18.56 -14.97 -19.23
C ILE A 60 -18.52 -13.94 -20.37
N LEU A 61 -17.47 -13.13 -20.48
CA LEU A 61 -17.33 -12.13 -21.54
C LEU A 61 -17.34 -12.78 -22.93
N ASP A 62 -16.64 -13.91 -23.09
CA ASP A 62 -16.61 -14.65 -24.35
C ASP A 62 -18.00 -15.18 -24.72
N ALA A 63 -18.76 -15.71 -23.75
CA ALA A 63 -20.14 -16.14 -23.96
C ALA A 63 -21.06 -14.96 -24.32
N GLN A 64 -20.90 -13.80 -23.67
CA GLN A 64 -21.67 -12.58 -23.97
C GLN A 64 -21.37 -12.02 -25.37
N ASN A 65 -20.14 -12.16 -25.84
CA ASN A 65 -19.76 -11.76 -27.21
C ASN A 65 -20.38 -12.67 -28.27
N GLN A 66 -20.64 -13.94 -27.94
CA GLN A 66 -21.30 -14.90 -28.82
C GLN A 66 -22.83 -14.77 -28.77
N ASP A 67 -23.38 -14.42 -27.61
CA ASP A 67 -24.82 -14.24 -27.40
C ASP A 67 -25.11 -12.96 -26.60
N SER A 68 -25.50 -11.91 -27.33
CA SER A 68 -25.82 -10.59 -26.77
C SER A 68 -27.05 -10.58 -25.84
N SER A 69 -27.81 -11.67 -25.76
CA SER A 69 -28.94 -11.80 -24.83
C SER A 69 -28.49 -12.05 -23.37
N LEU A 70 -27.24 -12.47 -23.16
CA LEU A 70 -26.65 -12.77 -21.86
C LEU A 70 -26.22 -11.50 -21.08
N GLN A 71 -27.10 -10.51 -20.94
CA GLN A 71 -26.73 -9.22 -20.32
C GLN A 71 -26.52 -9.29 -18.80
N CYS A 72 -27.19 -10.22 -18.11
CA CYS A 72 -27.06 -10.45 -16.66
C CYS A 72 -26.80 -11.92 -16.38
N VAL A 73 -25.57 -12.25 -15.95
CA VAL A 73 -25.17 -13.63 -15.62
C VAL A 73 -25.24 -13.81 -14.11
N ASN A 74 -26.07 -14.75 -13.65
CA ASN A 74 -26.12 -15.16 -12.25
C ASN A 74 -25.08 -16.26 -11.93
N SER A 75 -24.89 -16.59 -10.66
CA SER A 75 -23.85 -17.54 -10.22
C SER A 75 -24.02 -18.94 -10.83
N ALA A 76 -25.25 -19.42 -11.02
CA ALA A 76 -25.50 -20.71 -11.64
C ALA A 76 -25.11 -20.70 -13.13
N GLN A 77 -25.47 -19.64 -13.86
CA GLN A 77 -25.08 -19.45 -15.26
C GLN A 77 -23.56 -19.29 -15.40
N ALA A 78 -22.92 -18.51 -14.52
CA ALA A 78 -21.47 -18.34 -14.47
C ALA A 78 -20.77 -19.70 -14.31
N LYS A 79 -21.28 -20.57 -13.43
CA LYS A 79 -20.75 -21.92 -13.21
C LYS A 79 -20.83 -22.78 -14.47
N THR A 80 -21.99 -22.78 -15.13
CA THR A 80 -22.19 -23.52 -16.39
C THR A 80 -21.27 -23.02 -17.49
N ILE A 81 -21.18 -21.70 -17.69
CA ILE A 81 -20.32 -21.08 -18.71
C ILE A 81 -18.85 -21.43 -18.46
N ALA A 82 -18.37 -21.25 -17.23
CA ALA A 82 -16.99 -21.54 -16.86
C ALA A 82 -16.63 -23.03 -17.01
N SER A 83 -17.52 -23.95 -16.61
CA SER A 83 -17.28 -25.39 -16.76
C SER A 83 -17.28 -25.88 -18.22
N SER A 84 -17.87 -25.11 -19.14
CA SER A 84 -17.94 -25.45 -20.57
C SER A 84 -16.74 -24.95 -21.41
N HIS A 85 -15.92 -24.03 -20.87
CA HIS A 85 -14.78 -23.44 -21.56
C HIS A 85 -13.47 -24.23 -21.30
N THR A 86 -13.34 -25.41 -21.92
CA THR A 86 -12.18 -26.31 -21.73
C THR A 86 -10.83 -25.73 -22.16
N ALA A 87 -10.78 -24.89 -23.20
CA ALA A 87 -9.53 -24.29 -23.69
C ALA A 87 -8.93 -23.29 -22.69
N LEU A 88 -9.77 -22.49 -22.03
CA LEU A 88 -9.33 -21.52 -21.02
C LEU A 88 -8.97 -22.19 -19.68
N LEU A 89 -9.47 -23.42 -19.43
CA LEU A 89 -9.11 -24.21 -18.25
C LEU A 89 -7.66 -24.71 -18.33
N GLU A 90 -7.17 -25.00 -19.53
CA GLU A 90 -5.76 -25.40 -19.78
C GLU A 90 -4.82 -24.21 -19.56
N ASP A 91 -5.20 -22.99 -19.98
CA ASP A 91 -4.46 -21.75 -19.68
C ASP A 91 -4.38 -21.47 -18.16
N LEU A 92 -5.49 -21.68 -17.45
CA LEU A 92 -5.55 -21.52 -15.98
C LEU A 92 -4.62 -22.52 -15.27
N GLN A 93 -4.52 -23.75 -15.76
CA GLN A 93 -3.64 -24.78 -15.19
C GLN A 93 -2.14 -24.50 -15.39
N TYR A 94 -1.77 -23.71 -16.39
CA TYR A 94 -0.39 -23.23 -16.58
C TYR A 94 -0.03 -22.10 -15.60
N GLU A 95 -1.02 -21.31 -15.21
CA GLU A 95 -0.86 -20.09 -14.40
C GLU A 95 -0.91 -20.32 -12.89
N ILE A 96 -1.54 -21.41 -12.45
CA ILE A 96 -1.61 -21.83 -11.04
C ILE A 96 -0.39 -22.69 -10.71
N SER A 97 0.33 -22.34 -9.64
CA SER A 97 1.54 -23.05 -9.21
C SER A 97 1.30 -24.52 -8.85
N GLN A 98 0.08 -24.85 -8.42
CA GLN A 98 -0.33 -26.17 -8.01
C GLN A 98 -1.08 -26.89 -9.15
N LYS A 99 -0.50 -27.99 -9.67
CA LYS A 99 -1.18 -28.82 -10.68
C LYS A 99 -2.45 -29.43 -10.08
N MET A 100 -3.60 -29.03 -10.62
CA MET A 100 -4.91 -29.61 -10.29
C MET A 100 -5.37 -30.52 -11.42
N ASP A 101 -6.00 -31.64 -11.07
CA ASP A 101 -6.80 -32.37 -12.06
C ASP A 101 -8.05 -31.55 -12.44
N LYS A 102 -8.68 -31.92 -13.56
CA LYS A 102 -9.85 -31.22 -14.12
C LYS A 102 -11.04 -31.15 -13.14
N ASN A 103 -11.26 -32.18 -12.32
CA ASN A 103 -12.38 -32.20 -11.39
C ASN A 103 -12.11 -31.25 -10.22
N SER A 104 -10.91 -31.29 -9.66
CA SER A 104 -10.46 -30.37 -8.61
C SER A 104 -10.51 -28.91 -9.08
N ALA A 105 -10.08 -28.63 -10.32
CA ALA A 105 -10.16 -27.29 -10.91
C ALA A 105 -11.61 -26.80 -11.06
N ASN A 106 -12.50 -27.63 -11.58
CA ASN A 106 -13.93 -27.30 -11.72
C ASN A 106 -14.62 -27.08 -10.36
N GLN A 107 -14.25 -27.86 -9.34
CA GLN A 107 -14.77 -27.66 -8.00
C GLN A 107 -14.24 -26.35 -7.38
N ALA A 108 -12.96 -26.03 -7.56
CA ALA A 108 -12.39 -24.75 -7.11
C ALA A 108 -13.06 -23.55 -7.79
N ILE A 109 -13.31 -23.62 -9.10
CA ILE A 109 -14.10 -22.63 -9.86
C ILE A 109 -15.50 -22.47 -9.25
N GLY A 110 -16.17 -23.60 -8.97
CA GLY A 110 -17.48 -23.60 -8.34
C GLY A 110 -17.49 -22.87 -7.00
N ILE A 111 -16.52 -23.17 -6.12
CA ILE A 111 -16.37 -22.50 -4.82
C ILE A 111 -16.12 -21.01 -4.99
N VAL A 112 -15.23 -20.61 -5.92
CA VAL A 112 -14.94 -19.20 -6.20
C VAL A 112 -16.20 -18.43 -6.65
N ILE A 113 -16.99 -19.02 -7.55
CA ILE A 113 -18.26 -18.44 -8.02
C ILE A 113 -19.29 -18.35 -6.91
N GLU A 114 -19.39 -19.40 -6.08
CA GLU A 114 -20.37 -19.48 -5.01
C GLU A 114 -20.04 -18.55 -3.84
N GLU A 115 -18.76 -18.29 -3.57
CA GLU A 115 -18.35 -17.53 -2.38
C GLU A 115 -18.03 -16.06 -2.64
N MET A 116 -17.47 -15.71 -3.80
CA MET A 116 -17.10 -14.33 -4.08
C MET A 116 -18.31 -13.45 -4.36
N THR A 117 -18.37 -12.30 -3.69
CA THR A 117 -19.46 -11.32 -3.76
C THR A 117 -19.73 -10.87 -5.19
N GLN A 118 -18.67 -10.78 -6.01
CA GLN A 118 -18.76 -10.34 -7.40
C GLN A 118 -19.59 -11.26 -8.31
N PHE A 119 -19.70 -12.54 -7.95
CA PHE A 119 -20.50 -13.53 -8.70
C PHE A 119 -21.86 -13.78 -8.05
N LYS A 120 -22.05 -13.41 -6.77
CA LYS A 120 -23.34 -13.47 -6.06
C LYS A 120 -24.34 -12.42 -6.55
N ASN A 121 -23.87 -11.27 -7.07
CA ASN A 121 -24.73 -10.19 -7.52
C ASN A 121 -24.40 -9.74 -8.97
N PRO A 122 -25.29 -9.98 -9.94
CA PRO A 122 -25.09 -9.59 -11.35
C PRO A 122 -24.86 -8.09 -11.56
N THR A 123 -25.37 -7.23 -10.67
CA THR A 123 -25.16 -5.77 -10.75
C THR A 123 -23.75 -5.33 -10.31
N ILE A 124 -23.02 -6.21 -9.59
CA ILE A 124 -21.65 -5.98 -9.11
C ILE A 124 -20.62 -6.46 -10.15
N PHE A 125 -20.97 -7.46 -10.95
CA PHE A 125 -20.13 -8.05 -12.00
C PHE A 125 -19.51 -6.99 -12.95
N VAL A 126 -20.27 -5.94 -13.28
CA VAL A 126 -19.84 -4.85 -14.18
C VAL A 126 -18.98 -3.79 -13.46
N LYS A 127 -18.96 -3.75 -12.12
CA LYS A 127 -18.28 -2.72 -11.31
C LYS A 127 -16.98 -3.19 -10.65
N ASN A 128 -16.61 -4.45 -10.80
CA ASN A 128 -15.42 -5.02 -10.17
C ASN A 128 -14.14 -5.00 -11.03
N THR A 129 -14.16 -4.32 -12.19
CA THR A 129 -12.93 -3.68 -12.68
C THR A 129 -12.54 -2.66 -11.62
N ILE A 130 -11.57 -3.03 -10.76
CA ILE A 130 -10.84 -2.18 -9.81
C ILE A 130 -11.53 -0.83 -9.69
N SER A 131 -12.51 -0.70 -8.79
CA SER A 131 -13.16 0.58 -8.59
C SER A 131 -12.07 1.57 -8.18
N TRP A 132 -11.57 2.35 -9.14
CA TRP A 132 -10.62 3.46 -8.98
C TRP A 132 -11.26 4.61 -8.21
N ARG A 133 -12.27 4.31 -7.38
CA ARG A 133 -12.87 5.24 -6.47
C ARG A 133 -11.93 5.32 -5.29
N SER A 134 -11.22 6.44 -5.26
CA SER A 134 -10.81 7.10 -4.03
C SER A 134 -11.81 6.79 -2.91
N LYS A 135 -11.29 6.39 -1.75
CA LYS A 135 -12.04 6.25 -0.50
C LYS A 135 -12.85 7.51 -0.18
N MET A 136 -12.46 8.66 -0.75
CA MET A 136 -13.23 9.88 -0.74
C MET A 136 -13.88 10.17 -2.09
N VAL A 137 -15.19 9.95 -2.12
CA VAL A 137 -16.06 10.64 -3.07
C VAL A 137 -16.52 11.91 -2.37
N TRP A 138 -15.82 13.03 -2.62
CA TRP A 138 -16.39 14.33 -2.32
C TRP A 138 -17.40 14.68 -3.40
N ASP A 139 -18.62 14.99 -2.99
CA ASP A 139 -19.52 15.71 -3.86
C ASP A 139 -19.02 17.15 -4.05
N ASP A 140 -19.54 17.84 -5.06
CA ASP A 140 -19.12 19.21 -5.38
C ASP A 140 -19.32 20.14 -4.17
N LYS A 141 -20.36 19.90 -3.36
CA LYS A 141 -20.64 20.66 -2.14
C LYS A 141 -19.56 20.48 -1.07
N THR A 142 -19.10 19.26 -0.85
CA THR A 142 -18.03 18.95 0.11
C THR A 142 -16.71 19.53 -0.37
N TYR A 143 -16.39 19.38 -1.66
CA TYR A 143 -15.20 19.97 -2.26
C TYR A 143 -15.16 21.50 -2.03
N GLU A 144 -16.21 22.22 -2.43
CA GLU A 144 -16.26 23.68 -2.29
C GLU A 144 -16.22 24.09 -0.82
N SER A 145 -16.94 23.39 0.08
CA SER A 145 -16.90 23.69 1.51
C SER A 145 -15.49 23.55 2.11
N LYS A 146 -14.77 22.47 1.78
CA LYS A 146 -13.40 22.25 2.28
C LYS A 146 -12.41 23.25 1.68
N LYS A 147 -12.58 23.59 0.40
CA LYS A 147 -11.78 24.60 -0.29
C LYS A 147 -11.95 25.97 0.38
N SER A 148 -13.19 26.42 0.62
CA SER A 148 -13.47 27.69 1.28
C SER A 148 -12.91 27.77 2.70
N GLN A 149 -12.89 26.66 3.45
CA GLN A 149 -12.25 26.62 4.78
C GLN A 149 -10.75 26.92 4.72
N LEU A 150 -10.06 26.35 3.72
CA LEU A 150 -8.63 26.57 3.53
C LEU A 150 -8.33 27.98 3.00
N GLU A 151 -9.12 28.47 2.04
CA GLU A 151 -8.97 29.83 1.50
C GLU A 151 -9.20 30.89 2.59
N SER A 152 -10.17 30.67 3.47
CA SER A 152 -10.40 31.52 4.64
C SER A 152 -9.21 31.52 5.60
N LEU A 153 -8.53 30.39 5.78
CA LEU A 153 -7.35 30.28 6.65
C LEU A 153 -6.13 30.96 6.02
N LEU A 154 -5.92 30.74 4.72
CA LEU A 154 -4.80 31.31 3.94
C LEU A 154 -5.01 32.79 3.57
N LYS A 155 -6.24 33.29 3.68
CA LYS A 155 -6.65 34.65 3.29
C LYS A 155 -6.37 34.95 1.81
N ARG A 156 -6.47 33.93 0.96
CA ARG A 156 -6.32 34.03 -0.49
C ARG A 156 -7.03 32.87 -1.19
N ASP A 157 -7.30 33.06 -2.48
CA ASP A 157 -7.79 31.99 -3.33
C ASP A 157 -6.72 30.90 -3.49
N LEU A 158 -7.15 29.65 -3.42
CA LEU A 158 -6.29 28.49 -3.61
C LEU A 158 -6.28 28.11 -5.09
N LEU A 159 -5.07 27.96 -5.63
CA LEU A 159 -4.91 27.34 -6.94
C LEU A 159 -5.40 25.88 -6.85
N LYS A 160 -5.93 25.39 -7.98
CA LYS A 160 -6.46 24.03 -8.08
C LYS A 160 -5.38 23.00 -7.74
N GLU A 161 -4.16 23.26 -8.20
CA GLU A 161 -2.96 22.45 -7.97
C GLU A 161 -2.56 22.42 -6.50
N GLU A 162 -2.63 23.57 -5.80
CA GLU A 162 -2.31 23.65 -4.37
C GLU A 162 -3.32 22.86 -3.53
N PHE A 163 -4.62 22.99 -3.84
CA PHE A 163 -5.64 22.21 -3.16
C PHE A 163 -5.45 20.71 -3.36
N TYR A 164 -5.09 20.28 -4.59
CA TYR A 164 -4.78 18.88 -4.86
C TYR A 164 -3.53 18.40 -4.14
N LEU A 165 -2.50 19.23 -4.05
CA LEU A 165 -1.30 18.89 -3.30
C LEU A 165 -1.60 18.71 -1.80
N ILE A 166 -2.46 19.56 -1.23
CA ILE A 166 -2.93 19.44 0.16
C ILE A 166 -3.69 18.13 0.36
N ALA A 167 -4.61 17.82 -0.54
CA ALA A 167 -5.37 16.57 -0.52
C ALA A 167 -4.45 15.35 -0.64
N GLU A 168 -3.52 15.35 -1.59
CA GLU A 168 -2.55 14.28 -1.79
C GLU A 168 -1.67 14.07 -0.55
N ALA A 169 -1.08 15.14 -0.02
CA ALA A 169 -0.21 15.10 1.16
C ALA A 169 -0.90 14.51 2.39
N TRP A 170 -2.21 14.75 2.54
CA TRP A 170 -3.00 14.25 3.66
C TRP A 170 -3.51 12.83 3.41
N PHE A 171 -4.19 12.60 2.28
CA PHE A 171 -4.87 11.34 2.01
C PHE A 171 -3.93 10.20 1.71
N HIS A 172 -2.79 10.46 1.06
CA HIS A 172 -1.82 9.42 0.77
C HIS A 172 -1.44 8.62 2.01
N TYR A 173 -1.18 9.31 3.13
CA TYR A 173 -0.85 8.66 4.39
C TYR A 173 -2.09 8.25 5.19
N MET A 174 -3.14 9.07 5.26
CA MET A 174 -4.28 8.80 6.12
C MET A 174 -5.16 7.64 5.63
N VAL A 175 -5.25 7.43 4.32
CA VAL A 175 -5.87 6.22 3.75
C VAL A 175 -5.07 5.00 4.17
N PHE A 176 -3.75 5.05 4.03
CA PHE A 176 -2.88 3.94 4.42
C PHE A 176 -3.00 3.63 5.91
N VAL A 177 -3.10 4.65 6.77
CA VAL A 177 -3.39 4.49 8.21
C VAL A 177 -4.70 3.76 8.45
N GLU A 178 -5.76 4.12 7.74
CA GLU A 178 -7.05 3.48 7.90
C GLU A 178 -7.01 2.03 7.41
N ASP A 179 -6.32 1.76 6.30
CA ASP A 179 -6.10 0.41 5.78
C ASP A 179 -5.23 -0.42 6.74
N LEU A 180 -4.27 0.18 7.46
CA LEU A 180 -3.52 -0.52 8.52
C LEU A 180 -4.38 -0.79 9.76
N ARG A 181 -5.31 0.11 10.12
CA ARG A 181 -6.21 -0.05 11.27
C ARG A 181 -7.26 -1.12 11.04
N SER A 182 -7.80 -1.20 9.83
CA SER A 182 -8.83 -2.16 9.45
C SER A 182 -8.57 -2.65 8.02
N PRO A 183 -7.52 -3.48 7.83
CA PRO A 183 -7.21 -3.97 6.50
C PRO A 183 -8.36 -4.82 6.00
N ASP A 184 -8.69 -4.66 4.73
CA ASP A 184 -9.65 -5.54 4.08
C ASP A 184 -9.12 -6.98 4.03
N ASN A 185 -10.02 -7.93 3.77
CA ASN A 185 -9.69 -9.35 3.79
C ASN A 185 -8.59 -9.70 2.77
N TYR A 186 -8.65 -9.08 1.58
CA TYR A 186 -7.61 -9.18 0.55
C TYR A 186 -6.22 -8.79 1.08
N THR A 187 -6.10 -7.62 1.71
CA THR A 187 -4.84 -7.09 2.23
C THR A 187 -4.32 -7.93 3.39
N LYS A 188 -5.20 -8.37 4.30
CA LYS A 188 -4.85 -9.29 5.40
C LYS A 188 -4.22 -10.57 4.88
N GLU A 189 -4.90 -11.24 3.95
CA GLU A 189 -4.43 -12.52 3.40
C GLU A 189 -3.17 -12.36 2.55
N LYS A 190 -3.00 -11.25 1.84
CA LYS A 190 -1.75 -10.95 1.09
C LYS A 190 -0.56 -10.71 2.01
N ILE A 191 -0.73 -9.96 3.10
CA ILE A 191 0.34 -9.76 4.10
C ILE A 191 0.71 -11.09 4.74
N LYS A 192 -0.27 -11.94 5.05
CA LYS A 192 -0.04 -13.28 5.60
C LYS A 192 0.76 -14.17 4.63
N GLU A 193 0.35 -14.23 3.35
CA GLU A 193 1.08 -14.96 2.30
C GLU A 193 2.53 -14.49 2.16
N LEU A 194 2.75 -13.18 2.13
CA LEU A 194 4.07 -12.58 2.01
C LEU A 194 4.94 -12.95 3.22
N ARG A 195 4.39 -12.86 4.44
CA ARG A 195 5.09 -13.26 5.67
C ARG A 195 5.47 -14.73 5.65
N THR A 196 4.54 -15.62 5.30
CA THR A 196 4.82 -17.07 5.18
C THR A 196 5.92 -17.34 4.16
N THR A 197 5.85 -16.71 2.98
CA THR A 197 6.86 -16.85 1.92
C THR A 197 8.23 -16.37 2.39
N LEU A 198 8.28 -15.24 3.10
CA LEU A 198 9.53 -14.69 3.64
C LEU A 198 10.13 -15.59 4.73
N ILE A 199 9.31 -16.13 5.63
CA ILE A 199 9.78 -17.06 6.67
C ILE A 199 10.41 -18.31 6.03
N VAL A 200 9.72 -18.91 5.05
CA VAL A 200 10.24 -20.09 4.34
C VAL A 200 11.54 -19.76 3.60
N ARG A 201 11.59 -18.62 2.91
CA ARG A 201 12.78 -18.17 2.18
C ARG A 201 13.96 -17.91 3.12
N ILE A 202 13.73 -17.27 4.27
CA ILE A 202 14.77 -17.02 5.28
C ILE A 202 15.30 -18.35 5.80
N ALA A 203 14.43 -19.28 6.22
CA ALA A 203 14.84 -20.58 6.74
C ALA A 203 15.65 -21.39 5.70
N HIS A 204 15.20 -21.38 4.44
CA HIS A 204 15.95 -22.01 3.34
C HIS A 204 17.35 -21.39 3.16
N LEU A 205 17.44 -20.06 3.11
CA LEU A 205 18.73 -19.36 2.94
C LEU A 205 19.66 -19.55 4.14
N GLU A 206 19.12 -19.63 5.36
CA GLU A 206 19.90 -19.99 6.56
C GLU A 206 20.47 -21.41 6.44
N GLY A 207 19.66 -22.36 5.96
CA GLY A 207 20.12 -23.73 5.67
C GLY A 207 21.24 -23.75 4.63
N VAL A 208 21.08 -23.03 3.51
CA VAL A 208 22.10 -22.92 2.45
C VAL A 208 23.39 -22.34 3.02
N VAL A 209 23.33 -21.20 3.71
CA VAL A 209 24.51 -20.54 4.32
C VAL A 209 25.24 -21.47 5.28
N ASN A 210 24.51 -22.18 6.15
CA ASN A 210 25.12 -23.10 7.11
C ASN A 210 25.79 -24.29 6.40
N SER A 211 25.11 -24.89 5.43
CA SER A 211 25.67 -26.01 4.65
C SER A 211 26.89 -25.60 3.83
N SER A 212 26.89 -24.43 3.20
CA SER A 212 28.04 -23.92 2.44
C SER A 212 29.24 -23.64 3.34
N LYS A 213 29.03 -23.09 4.55
CA LYS A 213 30.12 -22.91 5.54
C LYS A 213 30.73 -24.25 5.92
N GLU A 214 29.89 -25.23 6.26
CA GLU A 214 30.35 -26.57 6.64
C GLU A 214 31.13 -27.25 5.51
N ILE A 215 30.66 -27.16 4.26
CA ILE A 215 31.38 -27.71 3.10
C ILE A 215 32.72 -27.01 2.89
N ILE A 216 32.77 -25.68 2.95
CA ILE A 216 34.01 -24.92 2.80
C ILE A 216 35.03 -25.32 3.88
N ASP A 217 34.57 -25.42 5.13
CA ASP A 217 35.43 -25.84 6.25
C ASP A 217 35.95 -27.28 6.05
N GLN A 218 35.08 -28.22 5.69
CA GLN A 218 35.49 -29.61 5.41
C GLN A 218 36.45 -29.73 4.22
N VAL A 219 36.23 -28.97 3.15
CA VAL A 219 37.13 -28.98 1.98
C VAL A 219 38.50 -28.40 2.34
N ARG A 220 38.54 -27.32 3.13
CA ARG A 220 39.79 -26.73 3.62
C ARG A 220 40.57 -27.67 4.53
N ASP A 221 39.89 -28.48 5.33
CA ASP A 221 40.52 -29.49 6.18
C ASP A 221 41.12 -30.66 5.37
N ILE A 222 40.73 -30.81 4.10
CA ILE A 222 41.28 -31.83 3.21
C ILE A 222 42.34 -31.20 2.30
N ASP A 223 43.58 -31.14 2.79
CA ASP A 223 44.80 -30.64 2.11
C ASP A 223 45.10 -31.24 0.71
N ARG A 224 44.30 -32.19 0.22
CA ARG A 224 44.60 -33.06 -0.93
C ARG A 224 43.66 -32.93 -2.15
N PHE A 225 42.70 -32.00 -2.16
CA PHE A 225 41.82 -31.79 -3.31
C PHE A 225 42.13 -30.49 -4.07
N PRO A 226 43.16 -30.48 -4.94
CA PRO A 226 43.56 -29.27 -5.69
C PRO A 226 42.55 -28.84 -6.76
N GLU A 227 41.52 -29.65 -7.04
CA GLU A 227 40.53 -29.40 -8.10
C GLU A 227 39.24 -28.72 -7.60
N ILE A 228 39.06 -28.55 -6.29
CA ILE A 228 37.89 -27.85 -5.75
C ILE A 228 38.18 -26.33 -5.73
N ASP A 229 37.39 -25.57 -6.49
CA ASP A 229 37.44 -24.11 -6.49
C ASP A 229 36.76 -23.55 -5.23
N ILE A 230 37.50 -23.51 -4.13
CA ILE A 230 37.05 -22.97 -2.84
C ILE A 230 36.63 -21.49 -2.99
N GLU A 231 37.30 -20.72 -3.84
CA GLU A 231 36.96 -19.31 -4.05
C GLU A 231 35.58 -19.15 -4.70
N ALA A 232 35.20 -20.04 -5.60
CA ALA A 232 33.85 -20.06 -6.17
C ALA A 232 32.79 -20.37 -5.10
N GLU A 233 33.04 -21.33 -4.22
CA GLU A 233 32.13 -21.66 -3.12
C GLU A 233 32.01 -20.51 -2.10
N GLU A 234 33.12 -19.83 -1.78
CA GLU A 234 33.12 -18.63 -0.93
C GLU A 234 32.31 -17.49 -1.54
N ARG A 235 32.41 -17.27 -2.86
CA ARG A 235 31.57 -16.29 -3.58
C ARG A 235 30.10 -16.68 -3.50
N GLY A 236 29.77 -17.97 -3.66
CA GLY A 236 28.41 -18.49 -3.50
C GLY A 236 27.86 -18.27 -2.09
N LEU A 237 28.68 -18.49 -1.06
CA LEU A 237 28.34 -18.22 0.34
C LEU A 237 28.04 -16.73 0.57
N LEU A 238 28.87 -15.82 0.04
CA LEU A 238 28.66 -14.38 0.18
C LEU A 238 27.35 -13.92 -0.48
N ASP A 239 27.03 -14.43 -1.68
CA ASP A 239 25.77 -14.14 -2.37
C ASP A 239 24.55 -14.65 -1.57
N ALA A 240 24.62 -15.89 -1.06
CA ALA A 240 23.57 -16.45 -0.21
C ALA A 240 23.37 -15.64 1.08
N GLN A 241 24.46 -15.21 1.71
CA GLN A 241 24.44 -14.36 2.90
C GLN A 241 23.84 -12.98 2.60
N SER A 242 24.16 -12.38 1.46
CA SER A 242 23.57 -11.11 1.02
C SER A 242 22.05 -11.24 0.85
N LYS A 243 21.60 -12.26 0.11
CA LYS A 243 20.16 -12.54 -0.09
C LYS A 243 19.43 -12.84 1.22
N LEU A 244 20.09 -13.50 2.17
CA LEU A 244 19.55 -13.74 3.51
C LEU A 244 19.35 -12.43 4.26
N ASN A 245 20.36 -11.56 4.25
CA ASN A 245 20.29 -10.25 4.91
C ASN A 245 19.19 -9.37 4.29
N GLU A 246 19.07 -9.34 2.97
CA GLU A 246 18.00 -8.63 2.27
C GLU A 246 16.60 -9.16 2.65
N SER A 247 16.45 -10.48 2.71
CA SER A 247 15.18 -11.12 3.08
C SER A 247 14.79 -10.81 4.53
N LYS A 248 15.75 -10.82 5.45
CA LYS A 248 15.56 -10.41 6.86
C LYS A 248 15.20 -8.93 6.97
N ALA A 249 15.89 -8.06 6.24
CA ALA A 249 15.59 -6.63 6.21
C ALA A 249 14.18 -6.36 5.68
N LEU A 250 13.75 -7.05 4.62
CA LEU A 250 12.40 -6.94 4.09
C LEU A 250 11.34 -7.41 5.11
N ALA A 251 11.58 -8.54 5.80
CA ALA A 251 10.69 -9.00 6.86
C ALA A 251 10.53 -7.96 7.98
N GLU A 252 11.64 -7.32 8.38
CA GLU A 252 11.63 -6.29 9.42
C GLU A 252 10.89 -5.03 8.98
N ARG A 253 11.00 -4.63 7.71
CA ARG A 253 10.23 -3.51 7.14
C ARG A 253 8.73 -3.76 7.09
N LEU A 254 8.30 -5.02 6.99
CA LEU A 254 6.89 -5.41 7.00
C LEU A 254 6.27 -5.47 8.41
N ARG A 255 7.06 -5.24 9.46
CA ARG A 255 6.54 -5.13 10.82
C ARG A 255 5.71 -3.88 10.97
N GLN A 256 4.58 -4.05 11.65
CA GLN A 256 3.61 -3.00 11.91
C GLN A 256 3.59 -2.60 13.39
N ASP A 257 4.44 -3.22 14.21
CA ASP A 257 4.58 -2.91 15.63
C ASP A 257 5.11 -1.48 15.82
N ASN A 258 4.86 -0.89 17.00
CA ASN A 258 5.38 0.44 17.31
C ASN A 258 6.90 0.51 17.13
N GLY A 259 7.38 1.56 16.46
CA GLY A 259 8.81 1.75 16.16
C GLY A 259 9.24 1.26 14.78
N TYR A 260 8.35 0.58 14.04
CA TYR A 260 8.63 0.11 12.68
C TYR A 260 8.03 1.01 11.59
N GLU A 261 8.58 0.91 10.38
CA GLU A 261 8.30 1.76 9.21
C GLU A 261 6.82 1.77 8.81
N LEU A 262 6.13 0.63 8.97
CA LEU A 262 4.72 0.47 8.63
C LEU A 262 3.80 0.54 9.85
N SER A 263 4.30 1.01 11.00
CA SER A 263 3.44 1.20 12.16
C SER A 263 2.48 2.37 11.94
N ILE A 264 1.23 2.21 12.40
CA ILE A 264 0.19 3.24 12.25
C ILE A 264 0.67 4.60 12.78
N ASN A 265 1.27 4.60 13.97
CA ASN A 265 1.78 5.83 14.60
C ASN A 265 2.81 6.53 13.74
N HIS A 266 3.67 5.76 13.08
CA HIS A 266 4.74 6.27 12.23
C HIS A 266 4.23 6.89 10.93
N ILE A 267 3.31 6.19 10.26
CA ILE A 267 2.64 6.70 9.05
C ILE A 267 1.82 7.95 9.39
N GLN A 268 1.12 7.96 10.53
CA GLN A 268 0.42 9.15 11.01
C GLN A 268 1.39 10.32 11.22
N GLU A 269 2.52 10.09 11.90
CA GLU A 269 3.52 11.13 12.12
C GLU A 269 4.03 11.73 10.79
N LYS A 270 4.29 10.89 9.78
CA LYS A 270 4.63 11.37 8.42
C LYS A 270 3.51 12.20 7.79
N ALA A 271 2.25 11.83 7.97
CA ALA A 271 1.09 12.61 7.50
C ALA A 271 1.08 14.00 8.15
N TYR A 272 1.19 14.04 9.48
CA TYR A 272 1.24 15.28 10.26
C TYR A 272 2.40 16.17 9.80
N PHE A 273 3.62 15.62 9.68
CA PHE A 273 4.81 16.40 9.31
C PHE A 273 4.73 16.92 7.88
N SER A 274 4.27 16.09 6.93
CA SER A 274 4.08 16.50 5.53
C SER A 274 3.07 17.63 5.42
N ALA A 275 1.96 17.54 6.14
CA ALA A 275 0.92 18.56 6.12
C ALA A 275 1.36 19.85 6.84
N PHE A 276 2.08 19.77 7.97
CA PHE A 276 2.66 20.96 8.59
C PHE A 276 3.64 21.67 7.66
N PHE A 277 4.56 20.92 7.04
CA PHE A 277 5.53 21.48 6.11
C PHE A 277 4.87 22.12 4.88
N LEU A 278 3.84 21.47 4.32
CA LEU A 278 3.07 22.07 3.23
C LEU A 278 2.33 23.34 3.68
N GLY A 279 1.78 23.36 4.90
CA GLY A 279 1.19 24.57 5.48
C GLY A 279 2.19 25.73 5.55
N GLU A 280 3.43 25.46 5.95
CA GLU A 280 4.51 26.46 5.98
C GLU A 280 4.86 26.95 4.57
N LEU A 281 4.96 26.05 3.58
CA LEU A 281 5.17 26.42 2.18
C LEU A 281 4.04 27.31 1.63
N LEU A 282 2.81 27.11 2.11
CA LEU A 282 1.66 27.93 1.73
C LEU A 282 1.57 29.26 2.50
N GLY A 283 2.53 29.55 3.39
CA GLY A 283 2.64 30.80 4.12
C GLY A 283 2.02 30.79 5.53
N LEU A 284 1.68 29.62 6.07
CA LEU A 284 1.17 29.50 7.44
C LEU A 284 2.34 29.38 8.43
N PHE A 285 2.46 30.35 9.33
CA PHE A 285 3.51 30.37 10.36
C PHE A 285 2.92 30.58 11.74
N GLU A 286 3.59 30.08 12.76
CA GLU A 286 3.24 30.36 14.16
C GLU A 286 3.33 31.87 14.41
N PRO A 287 2.24 32.52 14.88
CA PRO A 287 2.25 33.96 15.08
C PRO A 287 3.24 34.34 16.18
N GLU A 288 4.02 35.40 15.95
CA GLU A 288 5.02 35.91 16.91
C GLU A 288 4.39 36.40 18.22
N TYR A 289 3.09 36.73 18.19
CA TYR A 289 2.32 37.21 19.34
C TYR A 289 1.06 36.36 19.52
N ASN A 290 0.77 35.97 20.77
CA ASN A 290 -0.35 35.12 21.23
C ASN A 290 -1.79 35.57 20.88
N LYS A 291 -1.97 36.48 19.91
CA LYS A 291 -3.26 37.12 19.64
C LYS A 291 -4.25 36.26 18.87
N ASP A 292 -3.79 35.24 18.15
CA ASP A 292 -4.67 34.29 17.45
C ASP A 292 -4.06 32.89 17.45
N GLY A 293 -4.92 31.87 17.51
CA GLY A 293 -4.50 30.47 17.54
C GLY A 293 -3.55 30.10 16.39
N ASN A 294 -2.66 29.15 16.63
CA ASN A 294 -1.64 28.76 15.65
C ASN A 294 -2.31 28.25 14.34
N PRO A 295 -2.07 28.91 13.19
CA PRO A 295 -2.76 28.61 11.94
C PRO A 295 -2.36 27.24 11.36
N LEU A 296 -1.17 26.72 11.68
CA LEU A 296 -0.77 25.35 11.31
C LEU A 296 -1.58 24.30 12.08
N LEU A 297 -1.94 24.57 13.34
CA LEU A 297 -2.84 23.69 14.09
C LEU A 297 -4.24 23.72 13.49
N THR A 298 -4.75 24.90 13.14
CA THR A 298 -6.05 25.07 12.47
C THR A 298 -6.07 24.40 11.10
N PHE A 299 -4.98 24.49 10.34
CA PHE A 299 -4.82 23.80 9.06
C PHE A 299 -5.01 22.30 9.22
N LEU A 300 -4.33 21.68 10.19
CA LEU A 300 -4.52 20.25 10.44
C LEU A 300 -5.87 19.90 11.05
N ASP A 301 -6.49 20.77 11.83
CA ASP A 301 -7.85 20.58 12.33
C ASP A 301 -8.83 20.46 11.13
N ILE A 302 -8.70 21.34 10.13
CA ILE A 302 -9.45 21.26 8.88
C ILE A 302 -9.22 19.92 8.17
N LEU A 303 -7.96 19.52 7.96
CA LEU A 303 -7.62 18.27 7.27
C LEU A 303 -8.09 17.02 8.03
N THR A 304 -7.98 16.99 9.35
CA THR A 304 -8.53 15.86 10.16
C THR A 304 -10.05 15.76 10.03
N GLY A 305 -10.75 16.89 9.93
CA GLY A 305 -12.17 16.94 9.62
C GLY A 305 -12.51 16.53 8.18
N TRP A 306 -11.53 16.20 7.33
CA TRP A 306 -11.76 15.57 6.04
C TRP A 306 -11.92 14.07 6.19
N THR A 307 -11.05 13.42 6.98
CA THR A 307 -10.96 11.97 7.10
C THR A 307 -11.81 11.35 8.20
N ASP A 308 -12.12 12.11 9.27
CA ASP A 308 -12.69 11.50 10.47
C ASP A 308 -13.73 12.42 11.13
N SER A 309 -14.92 12.50 10.54
CA SER A 309 -15.99 13.42 10.95
C SER A 309 -16.62 13.10 12.32
N GLN A 310 -16.20 12.00 12.96
CA GLN A 310 -16.78 11.50 14.21
C GLN A 310 -15.80 11.48 15.40
N MET A 311 -14.55 11.95 15.23
CA MET A 311 -13.62 12.02 16.36
C MET A 311 -14.01 13.11 17.37
N ASP A 312 -13.71 12.84 18.66
CA ASP A 312 -13.69 13.86 19.70
C ASP A 312 -12.78 15.03 19.29
N LYS A 313 -13.35 16.23 19.22
CA LYS A 313 -12.65 17.45 18.84
C LYS A 313 -11.50 17.75 19.80
N GLU A 314 -11.68 17.48 21.09
CA GLU A 314 -10.67 17.78 22.11
C GLU A 314 -9.48 16.81 22.00
N GLY A 315 -9.75 15.51 21.87
CA GLY A 315 -8.74 14.49 21.61
C GLY A 315 -7.96 14.71 20.30
N THR A 316 -8.66 15.17 19.25
CA THR A 316 -8.05 15.49 17.95
C THR A 316 -7.08 16.66 18.07
N ARG A 317 -7.50 17.75 18.72
CA ARG A 317 -6.63 18.91 18.98
C ARG A 317 -5.42 18.56 19.82
N LYS A 318 -5.58 17.77 20.89
CA LYS A 318 -4.44 17.29 21.69
C LYS A 318 -3.43 16.50 20.85
N ARG A 319 -3.91 15.66 19.93
CA ARG A 319 -3.05 14.88 19.01
C ARG A 319 -2.33 15.78 18.01
N ILE A 320 -3.02 16.75 17.42
CA ILE A 320 -2.42 17.73 16.50
C ILE A 320 -1.32 18.52 17.24
N SER A 321 -1.62 19.08 18.41
CA SER A 321 -0.65 19.84 19.22
C SER A 321 0.57 19.00 19.61
N LYS A 322 0.38 17.73 20.00
CA LYS A 322 1.49 16.82 20.31
C LYS A 322 2.41 16.60 19.10
N ASN A 323 1.83 16.36 17.92
CA ASN A 323 2.62 16.16 16.70
C ASN A 323 3.27 17.45 16.21
N TYR A 324 2.64 18.61 16.41
CA TYR A 324 3.24 19.90 16.11
C TYR A 324 4.50 20.15 16.96
N SER A 325 4.44 19.86 18.27
CA SER A 325 5.62 19.96 19.13
C SER A 325 6.77 19.06 18.67
N LYS A 326 6.47 17.82 18.24
CA LYS A 326 7.46 16.92 17.64
C LYS A 326 8.01 17.48 16.33
N TYR A 327 7.16 18.02 15.47
CA TYR A 327 7.55 18.63 14.21
C TYR A 327 8.49 19.83 14.42
N LYS A 328 8.22 20.69 15.41
CA LYS A 328 9.13 21.78 15.79
C LYS A 328 10.51 21.26 16.21
N GLN A 329 10.57 20.21 17.03
CA GLN A 329 11.84 19.58 17.41
C GLN A 329 12.55 18.96 16.19
N PHE A 330 11.80 18.32 15.31
CA PHE A 330 12.31 17.76 14.07
C PHE A 330 12.93 18.83 13.16
N LYS A 331 12.31 20.00 13.04
CA LYS A 331 12.84 21.13 12.25
C LYS A 331 14.16 21.68 12.80
N LEU A 332 14.33 21.65 14.12
CA LEU A 332 15.50 22.19 14.80
C LEU A 332 16.66 21.20 14.92
N ASN A 333 16.44 19.93 14.57
CA ASN A 333 17.48 18.90 14.68
C ASN A 333 18.65 19.22 13.72
N PRO A 334 19.92 19.17 14.20
CA PRO A 334 21.08 19.52 13.38
C PRO A 334 21.22 18.72 12.08
N ASN A 335 20.69 17.49 12.05
CA ASN A 335 20.78 16.61 10.88
C ASN A 335 19.72 16.92 9.81
N THR A 336 18.65 17.63 10.16
CA THR A 336 17.47 17.84 9.31
C THR A 336 17.28 19.31 8.98
N LYS A 337 17.70 20.21 9.88
CA LYS A 337 17.60 21.66 9.70
C LYS A 337 18.19 22.15 8.37
N PRO A 338 19.41 21.74 7.94
CA PRO A 338 19.98 22.23 6.67
C PRO A 338 19.13 21.88 5.45
N LEU A 339 18.52 20.69 5.45
CA LEU A 339 17.61 20.23 4.41
C LEU A 339 16.33 21.08 4.41
N ILE A 340 15.70 21.26 5.56
CA ILE A 340 14.44 21.99 5.68
C ILE A 340 14.64 23.45 5.27
N ASP A 341 15.71 24.09 5.75
CA ASP A 341 16.09 25.45 5.36
C ASP A 341 16.42 25.52 3.85
N GLY A 342 17.04 24.48 3.28
CA GLY A 342 17.27 24.35 1.85
C GLY A 342 15.98 24.30 1.05
N LEU A 343 15.05 23.41 1.41
CA LEU A 343 13.77 23.24 0.73
C LEU A 343 12.88 24.48 0.82
N LEU A 344 12.87 25.16 1.97
CA LEU A 344 12.14 26.42 2.14
C LEU A 344 12.75 27.54 1.27
N ARG A 345 14.07 27.59 1.10
CA ARG A 345 14.74 28.54 0.19
C ARG A 345 14.47 28.22 -1.28
N CYS A 346 14.51 26.96 -1.69
CA CYS A 346 14.19 26.56 -3.06
C CYS A 346 12.76 26.96 -3.46
N HIS A 347 11.83 27.03 -2.50
CA HIS A 347 10.49 27.54 -2.77
C HIS A 347 10.47 29.04 -3.13
N GLN A 348 11.44 29.80 -2.62
CA GLN A 348 11.59 31.24 -2.89
C GLN A 348 12.32 31.52 -4.21
N GLU A 349 12.93 30.51 -4.83
CA GLU A 349 13.62 30.62 -6.12
C GLU A 349 12.62 30.41 -7.28
N GLU A 350 12.66 31.29 -8.29
CA GLU A 350 11.77 31.20 -9.45
C GLU A 350 11.98 29.87 -10.21
N GLY A 351 10.90 29.09 -10.39
CA GLY A 351 10.88 27.92 -11.26
C GLY A 351 10.82 26.54 -10.59
N VAL A 352 10.90 26.45 -9.25
CA VAL A 352 10.75 25.17 -8.54
C VAL A 352 9.30 24.96 -8.07
N SER A 353 8.66 23.90 -8.56
CA SER A 353 7.27 23.61 -8.19
C SER A 353 7.14 23.08 -6.74
N LEU A 354 6.08 23.50 -6.04
CA LEU A 354 5.72 23.02 -4.69
C LEU A 354 5.70 21.49 -4.57
N ASN A 355 5.25 20.80 -5.62
CA ASN A 355 5.20 19.34 -5.66
C ASN A 355 6.60 18.70 -5.55
N ILE A 356 7.60 19.26 -6.25
CA ILE A 356 8.98 18.74 -6.21
C ILE A 356 9.53 18.87 -4.79
N ILE A 357 9.35 20.04 -4.18
CA ILE A 357 9.82 20.35 -2.82
C ILE A 357 9.16 19.42 -1.80
N LEU A 358 7.84 19.20 -1.92
CA LEU A 358 7.10 18.31 -1.02
C LEU A 358 7.54 16.85 -1.17
N LYS A 359 7.73 16.36 -2.41
CA LYS A 359 8.22 15.00 -2.67
C LYS A 359 9.62 14.78 -2.11
N GLU A 360 10.48 15.78 -2.24
CA GLU A 360 11.82 15.72 -1.68
C GLU A 360 11.78 15.66 -0.15
N PHE A 361 10.94 16.49 0.48
CA PHE A 361 10.71 16.43 1.93
C PHE A 361 10.20 15.04 2.38
N GLN A 362 9.19 14.50 1.70
CA GLN A 362 8.61 13.19 2.02
C GLN A 362 9.61 12.03 1.88
N SER A 363 10.44 12.05 0.83
CA SER A 363 11.54 11.09 0.65
C SER A 363 12.55 11.16 1.80
N HIS A 364 12.82 12.34 2.34
CA HIS A 364 13.73 12.50 3.47
C HIS A 364 13.11 12.10 4.81
N LEU A 365 11.82 12.40 5.03
CA LEU A 365 11.07 11.87 6.18
C LEU A 365 11.17 10.35 6.22
N LEU A 366 11.04 9.69 5.07
CA LEU A 366 11.21 8.24 4.96
C LEU A 366 12.61 7.80 5.43
N LYS A 367 13.68 8.43 4.96
CA LYS A 367 15.07 8.07 5.32
C LYS A 367 15.39 8.29 6.80
N LEU A 368 14.96 9.39 7.39
CA LEU A 368 15.24 9.75 8.79
C LEU A 368 14.48 8.87 9.79
N SER A 369 13.35 8.34 9.34
CA SER A 369 12.54 7.37 10.07
C SER A 369 13.15 5.97 10.14
N ILE A 370 14.02 5.61 9.20
CA ILE A 370 14.62 4.28 9.05
C ILE A 370 15.96 4.21 9.81
N LYS A 371 16.05 4.84 10.99
CA LYS A 371 17.10 4.43 11.93
C LYS A 371 16.52 3.27 12.73
N PRO A 372 16.98 2.02 12.52
CA PRO A 372 16.66 0.96 13.45
C PRO A 372 17.03 1.48 14.83
N GLN A 373 16.12 1.35 15.79
CA GLN A 373 16.52 1.39 17.18
C GLN A 373 17.59 0.30 17.30
N ALA A 374 18.84 0.69 17.57
CA ALA A 374 19.88 -0.29 17.85
C ALA A 374 19.27 -1.25 18.87
N LEU A 375 19.22 -2.54 18.54
CA LEU A 375 18.92 -3.56 19.52
C LEU A 375 19.84 -3.23 20.70
N SER A 376 19.23 -2.80 21.80
CA SER A 376 19.92 -2.71 23.07
C SER A 376 20.30 -4.14 23.38
N ILE A 377 21.48 -4.55 22.91
CA ILE A 377 22.17 -5.72 23.43
C ILE A 377 22.37 -5.32 24.88
N ALA A 378 21.49 -5.84 25.74
CA ALA A 378 21.80 -5.89 27.15
C ALA A 378 23.18 -6.55 27.23
N PRO A 379 24.18 -5.94 27.89
CA PRO A 379 25.38 -6.68 28.20
C PRO A 379 24.93 -7.81 29.12
N ASP A 380 24.94 -9.04 28.59
CA ASP A 380 24.72 -10.22 29.40
C ASP A 380 25.77 -10.22 30.52
N ALA A 381 25.26 -10.53 31.71
CA ALA A 381 25.94 -10.53 33.01
C ALA A 381 27.02 -11.62 33.13
#